data_AF-A0A326GHP8-F1
#
_entry.id   AF-A0A326GHP8-F1
#
_cell.length_a   1.000
_cell.length_b   1.000
_cell.length_c   1.000
_cell.angle_alpha   90.00
_cell.angle_beta   90.00
_cell.angle_gamma   90.00
#
_symmetry.space_group_name_H-M   'P 1'
#
loop_
_entity.id
_entity.type
_entity.pdbx_description
1 polymer ?
#
loop_
_entity_poly.entity_id
_entity_poly.type
_entity_poly.pdbx_seq_one_letter_code
_entity_poly.pdbx_strand_id
1 'polypeptide(L)' 'MSKFEPGGDAKAISRIASERYGGFGAMFEQHGWAERGSDMMRKVQTRVKEHYGSVAAFVDHHQKVDQ' A
#
# COMPACT_ATOMS: atom_id res chain seq x y z
N MET A 1 -11.72 -1.27 -18.09
CA MET A 1 -10.74 -2.37 -18.16
C MET A 1 -9.54 -1.99 -17.33
N SER A 2 -9.33 -2.61 -16.18
CA SER A 2 -8.10 -2.42 -15.39
C SER A 2 -7.49 -3.79 -15.14
N LYS A 3 -6.54 -4.13 -16.01
CA LYS A 3 -5.68 -5.31 -15.91
C LYS A 3 -4.71 -5.11 -14.75
N PHE A 4 -5.17 -5.28 -13.51
CA PHE A 4 -4.27 -5.57 -12.41
C PHE A 4 -4.22 -7.08 -12.29
N GLU A 5 -3.08 -7.68 -12.67
CA GLU A 5 -2.89 -9.10 -12.47
C GLU A 5 -3.03 -9.43 -10.98
N PRO A 6 -3.75 -10.51 -10.61
CA PRO A 6 -3.91 -10.89 -9.22
C PRO A 6 -2.52 -11.17 -8.60
N GLY A 7 -2.05 -10.24 -7.77
CA GLY A 7 -0.76 -10.32 -7.07
C GLY A 7 0.24 -9.21 -7.41
N GLY A 8 0.07 -8.45 -8.50
CA GLY A 8 0.94 -7.31 -8.83
C GLY A 8 0.83 -6.18 -7.81
N ASP A 9 -0.41 -5.84 -7.44
CA ASP A 9 -0.74 -4.81 -6.46
C ASP A 9 -0.12 -5.07 -5.09
N ALA A 10 -0.21 -6.32 -4.61
CA ALA A 10 0.34 -6.69 -3.31
C ALA A 10 1.86 -6.54 -3.28
N LYS A 11 2.55 -6.88 -4.37
CA LYS A 11 4.01 -6.67 -4.50
C LYS A 11 4.38 -5.20 -4.52
N ALA A 12 3.65 -4.37 -5.28
CA ALA A 12 3.91 -2.93 -5.35
C ALA A 12 3.72 -2.26 -3.98
N ILE A 13 2.65 -2.62 -3.27
CA ILE A 13 2.40 -2.10 -1.92
C ILE A 13 3.49 -2.58 -0.96
N SER A 14 3.85 -3.87 -0.98
CA SER A 14 4.91 -4.42 -0.12
C SER A 14 6.25 -3.71 -0.32
N ARG A 15 6.58 -3.44 -1.58
CA ARG A 15 7.78 -2.71 -1.98
C ARG A 15 7.77 -1.29 -1.41
N ILE A 16 6.70 -0.52 -1.64
CA ILE A 16 6.58 0.86 -1.12
C ILE A 16 6.58 0.88 0.41
N ALA A 17 5.86 -0.04 1.04
CA ALA A 17 5.84 -0.16 2.50
C ALA A 17 7.27 -0.34 3.02
N SER A 18 8.06 -1.21 2.40
CA SER A 18 9.45 -1.47 2.80
C SER A 18 10.38 -0.29 2.49
N GLU A 19 10.34 0.26 1.28
CA GLU A 19 11.25 1.31 0.81
C GLU A 19 10.96 2.69 1.43
N ARG A 20 9.69 3.05 1.63
CA ARG A 20 9.28 4.39 2.10
C ARG A 20 8.96 4.45 3.59
N TYR A 21 8.45 3.36 4.17
CA TYR A 21 7.99 3.33 5.56
C TYR A 21 8.84 2.43 6.46
N GLY A 22 9.68 1.55 5.92
CA GLY A 22 10.40 0.53 6.70
C GLY A 22 9.57 -0.73 6.98
N GLY A 23 8.41 -0.88 6.33
CA GLY A 23 7.56 -2.07 6.37
C GLY A 23 6.07 -1.76 6.56
N PHE A 24 5.24 -2.80 6.55
CA PHE A 24 3.78 -2.65 6.72
C PHE A 24 3.40 -2.05 8.08
N GLY A 25 4.09 -2.42 9.17
CA GLY A 25 3.78 -1.89 10.50
C GLY A 25 3.84 -0.37 10.56
N ALA A 26 5.00 0.18 10.19
CA ALA A 26 5.23 1.62 10.15
C ALA A 26 4.32 2.34 9.14
N MET A 27 4.02 1.72 7.99
CA MET A 27 3.05 2.28 7.04
C MET A 27 1.66 2.42 7.66
N PHE A 28 1.16 1.39 8.35
CA PHE A 28 -0.12 1.43 9.04
C PHE A 28 -0.11 2.44 10.19
N GLU A 29 0.98 2.53 10.96
CA GLU A 29 1.13 3.54 12.02
C GLU A 29 1.07 4.96 11.48
N GLN A 30 1.82 5.26 10.40
CA GLN A 30 1.87 6.59 9.82
C GLN A 30 0.51 7.03 9.24
N HIS A 31 -0.26 6.09 8.70
CA HIS A 31 -1.61 6.35 8.20
C HIS A 31 -2.69 6.28 9.30
N GLY A 32 -2.35 5.93 10.54
CA GLY A 32 -3.31 5.77 11.63
C GLY A 32 -4.28 4.58 11.44
N TRP A 33 -3.90 3.56 10.67
CA TRP A 33 -4.71 2.38 10.45
C TRP A 33 -4.62 1.42 11.66
N ALA A 34 -5.80 0.97 12.13
CA ALA A 34 -5.91 0.21 13.37
C ALA A 34 -5.46 -1.26 13.25
N GLU A 35 -5.39 -1.81 12.02
CA GLU A 35 -5.00 -3.20 11.82
C GLU A 35 -3.54 -3.47 12.16
N ARG A 36 -3.28 -4.64 12.75
CA ARG A 36 -1.95 -5.10 13.18
C ARG A 36 -1.73 -6.57 12.84
N GLY A 37 -0.46 -7.00 12.87
CA GLY A 37 -0.03 -8.36 12.59
C GLY A 37 -0.47 -8.89 11.22
N SER A 38 -0.93 -10.13 11.20
CA SER A 38 -1.34 -10.86 9.98
C SER A 38 -2.54 -10.25 9.26
N ASP A 39 -3.36 -9.45 9.95
CA ASP A 39 -4.51 -8.78 9.33
C ASP A 39 -4.09 -7.62 8.42
N MET A 40 -2.92 -7.02 8.65
CA MET A 40 -2.39 -5.95 7.81
C MET A 40 -2.27 -6.39 6.34
N MET A 41 -1.71 -7.57 6.08
CA MET A 41 -1.52 -8.05 4.69
C MET A 41 -2.84 -8.28 3.96
N ARG A 42 -3.90 -8.69 4.67
CA ARG A 42 -5.24 -8.88 4.07
C ARG A 42 -5.95 -7.56 3.85
N LYS A 43 -5.76 -6.59 4.75
CA LYS A 43 -6.48 -5.32 4.75
C LYS A 43 -5.77 -4.20 4.01
N VAL A 44 -4.46 -4.31 3.75
CA VAL A 44 -3.67 -3.23 3.14
C VAL A 44 -4.22 -2.79 1.80
N GLN A 45 -4.65 -3.71 0.93
CA GLN A 45 -5.26 -3.33 -0.35
C GLN A 45 -6.57 -2.57 -0.17
N THR A 46 -7.36 -2.94 0.83
CA THR A 46 -8.62 -2.25 1.14
C THR A 46 -8.33 -0.84 1.67
N ARG A 47 -7.43 -0.72 2.65
CA ARG A 47 -7.03 0.57 3.23
C ARG A 47 -6.42 1.52 2.21
N VAL A 48 -5.56 1.00 1.35
CA VAL A 48 -4.98 1.76 0.23
C VAL A 48 -6.07 2.28 -0.71
N LYS A 49 -7.03 1.44 -1.09
CA LYS A 49 -8.15 1.86 -1.94
C LYS A 49 -9.08 2.87 -1.25
N GLU A 50 -9.35 2.71 0.04
CA GLU A 50 -10.16 3.65 0.83
C GLU A 50 -9.50 5.02 0.96
N HIS A 51 -8.17 5.06 1.15
CA HIS A 51 -7.43 6.30 1.39
C HIS A 51 -7.00 7.00 0.09
N TYR A 52 -6.54 6.25 -0.92
CA TYR A 52 -5.97 6.77 -2.17
C TYR A 52 -6.90 6.59 -3.37
N GLY A 53 -8.06 5.94 -3.21
CA GLY A 53 -8.99 5.61 -4.31
C GLY A 53 -8.58 4.39 -5.13
N SER A 54 -7.28 4.16 -5.33
CA SER A 54 -6.77 2.97 -6.02
C SER A 54 -5.33 2.64 -5.64
N VAL A 55 -4.91 1.40 -5.89
CA VAL A 55 -3.50 0.99 -5.70
C VAL A 55 -2.58 1.75 -6.64
N ALA A 56 -3.01 2.01 -7.88
CA ALA A 56 -2.22 2.81 -8.82
C ALA A 56 -2.01 4.25 -8.34
N ALA A 57 -3.04 4.91 -7.79
CA ALA A 57 -2.90 6.23 -7.21
C ALA A 57 -1.94 6.24 -6.01
N PHE A 58 -1.98 5.20 -5.17
CA PHE A 58 -1.00 5.02 -4.10
C PHE A 58 0.42 4.86 -4.65
N VAL A 59 0.63 4.03 -5.67
CA VAL A 59 1.95 3.85 -6.30
C VAL A 59 2.44 5.16 -6.91
N ASP A 60 1.60 5.86 -7.67
CA ASP A 60 1.92 7.14 -8.30
C ASP A 60 2.28 8.21 -7.25
N HIS A 61 1.49 8.32 -6.18
CA HIS A 61 1.76 9.23 -5.06
C HIS A 61 3.15 9.01 -4.44
N HIS A 62 3.61 7.75 -4.37
CA HIS A 62 4.90 7.42 -3.76
C HIS A 62 6.07 7.34 -4.75
N GLN A 63 5.80 7.17 -6.05
CA GLN A 63 6.81 7.21 -7.10
C GLN A 63 7.20 8.64 -7.50
N LYS A 64 6.26 9.60 -7.46
CA LYS A 64 6.54 11.01 -7.76
C LYS A 64 7.53 11.69 -6.80
N VAL A 65 7.80 11.09 -5.64
CA VAL A 65 8.75 11.61 -4.66
C VAL A 65 10.21 11.26 -5.02
N ASP A 66 10.45 10.52 -6.11
CA ASP A 66 11.78 10.07 -6.57
C ASP A 66 12.25 10.70 -7.90
N GLN A 67 11.58 11.73 -8.41
CA GLN A 67 12.02 12.48 -9.60
C GLN A 67 12.52 13.88 -9.27
#